data_AF-A0A2T2SVU2-F1
#
_entry.id   AF-A0A2T2SVU2-F1
#
_cell.length_a   1.000
_cell.length_b   1.000
_cell.length_c   1.000
_cell.angle_alpha   90.00
_cell.angle_beta   90.00
_cell.angle_gamma   90.00
#
_symmetry.space_group_name_H-M   'P 1'
#
loop_
_entity.id
_entity.type
_entity.pdbx_description
1 polymer ?
#
loop_
_entity_poly.entity_id
_entity_poly.type
_entity_poly.pdbx_seq_one_letter_code
_entity_poly.pdbx_strand_id
1 'polypeptide(L)'
;LVEFRQGDLFKADISNATAVTMYLLPSVNKKLRPKLFEQLKPGTPVVSHDFDMGKWPPEKTVKLDTDTVYLWTIPEEVPESLRGELYDDQ
;
A
#
# COMPACT_ATOMS: atom_id res chain seq x y z
N LEU A 1 4.11 11.01 -21.56
CA LEU A 1 3.95 12.30 -20.84
C LEU A 1 3.77 12.01 -19.35
N VAL A 2 4.05 12.98 -18.49
CA VAL A 2 3.89 12.90 -17.03
C VAL A 2 2.85 13.92 -16.59
N GLU A 3 1.99 13.55 -15.63
CA GLU A 3 0.97 14.42 -15.04
C GLU A 3 1.21 14.54 -13.53
N PHE A 4 1.08 15.75 -12.99
CA PHE A 4 1.07 15.99 -11.56
C PHE A 4 -0.30 16.54 -11.15
N ARG A 5 -0.88 15.96 -10.11
CA ARG A 5 -2.20 16.36 -9.58
C ARG A 5 -2.01 16.90 -8.17
N GLN A 6 -2.44 18.14 -7.94
CA GLN A 6 -2.51 18.71 -6.60
C GLN A 6 -3.77 18.16 -5.91
N GLY A 7 -3.60 17.55 -4.73
CA GLY A 7 -4.73 16.98 -4.00
C GLY A 7 -4.30 16.17 -2.78
N ASP A 8 -5.30 15.60 -2.12
CA ASP A 8 -5.12 14.67 -1.00
C ASP A 8 -5.09 13.23 -1.53
N LEU A 9 -4.01 12.49 -1.23
CA LEU A 9 -3.83 11.10 -1.66
C LEU A 9 -4.97 10.18 -1.19
N PHE A 10 -5.60 10.48 -0.05
CA PHE A 10 -6.71 9.67 0.46
C PHE A 10 -7.97 9.83 -0.42
N LYS A 11 -8.07 10.95 -1.15
CA LYS A 11 -9.19 11.28 -2.04
C LYS A 11 -8.91 11.02 -3.52
N ALA A 12 -7.64 10.93 -3.90
CA ALA A 12 -7.24 10.68 -5.28
C ALA A 12 -7.82 9.37 -5.82
N ASP A 13 -8.24 9.35 -7.08
CA ASP A 13 -8.55 8.10 -7.79
C ASP A 13 -7.26 7.50 -8.35
N ILE A 14 -6.90 6.33 -7.83
CA ILE A 14 -5.71 5.57 -8.23
C ILE A 14 -6.06 4.24 -8.91
N SER A 15 -7.33 4.03 -9.28
CA SER A 15 -7.81 2.75 -9.84
C SER A 15 -7.16 2.32 -11.16
N ASN A 16 -6.61 3.28 -11.90
CA ASN A 16 -5.89 3.04 -13.15
C ASN A 16 -4.39 2.76 -12.96
N ALA A 17 -3.87 2.84 -11.73
CA ALA A 17 -2.45 2.57 -11.46
C ALA A 17 -2.14 1.10 -11.68
N THR A 18 -1.07 0.83 -12.43
CA THR A 18 -0.51 -0.53 -12.62
C THR A 18 0.71 -0.78 -11.75
N ALA A 19 1.14 0.21 -10.96
CA ALA A 19 2.14 0.14 -9.92
C ALA A 19 1.97 1.35 -8.99
N VAL A 20 2.27 1.20 -7.70
CA VAL A 20 2.25 2.28 -6.71
C VAL A 20 3.58 2.32 -5.96
N THR A 21 4.15 3.51 -5.82
CA THR A 21 5.38 3.75 -5.04
C THR A 21 5.10 4.74 -3.93
N MET A 22 5.62 4.47 -2.72
CA MET A 22 5.32 5.27 -1.55
C MET A 22 6.56 5.54 -0.71
N TYR A 23 6.65 6.76 -0.17
CA TYR A 23 7.53 7.12 0.93
C TYR A 23 6.77 8.07 1.85
N LEU A 24 6.20 7.50 2.92
CA LEU A 24 5.22 8.17 3.78
C LEU A 24 5.63 8.01 5.26
N LEU A 25 4.75 7.46 6.09
CA LEU A 25 4.97 7.14 7.50
C LEU A 25 4.16 5.88 7.88
N PRO A 26 4.49 5.16 8.95
CA PRO A 26 3.80 3.92 9.32
C PRO A 26 2.28 4.08 9.52
N SER A 27 1.84 5.15 10.18
CA SER A 27 0.42 5.42 10.41
C SER A 27 -0.32 5.79 9.12
N VAL A 28 0.36 6.49 8.20
CA VAL A 28 -0.19 6.88 6.89
C VAL A 28 -0.36 5.65 6.00
N ASN A 29 0.63 4.75 5.96
CA ASN A 29 0.53 3.48 5.23
C ASN A 29 -0.67 2.65 5.69
N LYS A 30 -0.83 2.48 7.01
CA LYS A 30 -1.98 1.75 7.59
C LYS A 30 -3.32 2.38 7.21
N LYS A 31 -3.42 3.70 7.24
CA LYS A 31 -4.63 4.43 6.84
C LYS A 31 -4.91 4.33 5.33
N LEU A 32 -3.87 4.24 4.51
CA LEU A 32 -4.00 4.15 3.06
C LEU A 32 -4.34 2.73 2.58
N ARG A 33 -3.92 1.71 3.34
CA ARG A 33 -4.05 0.29 2.98
C ARG A 33 -5.46 -0.14 2.54
N PRO A 34 -6.58 0.24 3.20
CA PRO A 34 -7.92 -0.09 2.71
C PRO A 34 -8.21 0.44 1.29
N LYS A 35 -7.78 1.67 0.98
CA LYS A 35 -7.95 2.28 -0.34
C LYS A 35 -7.13 1.56 -1.42
N LEU A 36 -5.95 1.04 -1.08
CA LEU A 36 -5.15 0.24 -2.02
C LEU A 36 -5.92 -1.02 -2.43
N PHE A 37 -6.51 -1.75 -1.48
CA PHE A 37 -7.33 -2.92 -1.77
C PHE A 37 -8.62 -2.59 -2.52
N GLU A 38 -9.26 -1.46 -2.20
CA GLU A 38 -10.50 -1.03 -2.85
C GLU A 38 -10.29 -0.62 -4.32
N GLN A 39 -9.21 0.10 -4.62
CA GLN A 39 -9.04 0.75 -5.92
C GLN A 39 -8.12 -0.01 -6.88
N LEU A 40 -7.08 -0.68 -6.38
CA LEU A 40 -6.09 -1.30 -7.25
C LEU A 40 -6.55 -2.67 -7.73
N LYS A 41 -6.21 -3.00 -8.97
CA LYS A 41 -6.49 -4.32 -9.53
C LYS A 41 -5.58 -5.37 -8.89
N PRO A 42 -6.07 -6.61 -8.69
CA PRO A 42 -5.21 -7.75 -8.37
C PRO A 42 -4.01 -7.84 -9.32
N GLY A 43 -2.84 -8.17 -8.79
CA GLY A 43 -1.57 -8.15 -9.52
C GLY A 43 -0.84 -6.81 -9.52
N THR A 44 -1.43 -5.72 -9.01
CA THR A 44 -0.75 -4.42 -8.93
C THR A 44 0.36 -4.42 -7.88
N PRO A 45 1.64 -4.18 -8.23
CA PRO A 45 2.71 -4.05 -7.25
C PRO A 45 2.61 -2.72 -6.48
N VAL A 46 2.82 -2.81 -5.18
CA VAL A 46 2.95 -1.69 -4.25
C VAL A 46 4.34 -1.75 -3.62
N VAL A 47 5.12 -0.69 -3.78
CA VAL A 47 6.47 -0.56 -3.23
C VAL A 47 6.49 0.56 -2.19
N SER A 48 7.05 0.29 -1.02
CA SER A 48 7.20 1.27 0.06
C SER A 48 8.65 1.37 0.51
N HIS A 49 9.13 2.60 0.67
CA HIS A 49 10.43 2.91 1.27
C HIS A 49 10.27 3.12 2.78
N ASP A 50 11.12 2.44 3.55
CA ASP A 50 11.31 2.38 5.00
C ASP A 50 10.14 1.90 5.87
N PHE A 51 8.90 2.05 5.41
CA PHE A 51 7.73 1.77 6.23
C PHE A 51 6.88 0.62 5.68
N ASP A 52 6.53 -0.33 6.55
CA ASP A 52 5.72 -1.50 6.21
C ASP A 52 4.20 -1.21 6.17
N MET A 53 3.41 -2.27 6.02
CA MET A 53 1.95 -2.26 6.01
C MET A 53 1.34 -2.95 7.25
N GLY A 54 2.08 -3.04 8.36
CA GLY A 54 1.67 -3.72 9.58
C GLY A 54 1.39 -5.21 9.37
N LYS A 55 0.16 -5.64 9.67
CA LYS A 55 -0.26 -7.05 9.54
C LYS A 55 -0.37 -7.56 8.10
N TRP A 56 -0.13 -6.73 7.08
CA TRP A 56 0.01 -7.20 5.70
C TRP A 56 1.48 -7.53 5.42
N PRO A 57 1.88 -8.81 5.43
CA PRO A 57 3.28 -9.18 5.24
C PRO A 57 3.75 -8.88 3.82
N PRO A 58 4.97 -8.33 3.63
CA PRO A 58 5.56 -8.10 2.31
C PRO A 58 5.96 -9.42 1.65
N GLU A 59 5.87 -9.46 0.32
CA GLU A 59 6.39 -10.56 -0.51
C GLU A 59 7.92 -10.52 -0.58
N LYS A 60 8.48 -9.31 -0.56
CA LYS A 60 9.93 -9.09 -0.57
C LYS A 60 10.30 -7.91 0.29
N THR A 61 11.38 -8.09 1.05
CA THR A 61 12.04 -7.03 1.81
C THR A 61 13.49 -6.95 1.34
N VAL A 62 13.92 -5.78 0.87
CA VAL A 62 15.30 -5.49 0.49
C VAL A 62 15.88 -4.55 1.52
N LYS A 63 16.91 -5.02 2.24
CA LYS A 63 17.70 -4.16 3.13
C LYS A 63 18.84 -3.54 2.33
N LEU A 64 18.90 -2.22 2.35
CA LEU A 64 20.01 -1.42 1.87
C LEU A 64 20.84 -0.97 3.08
N ASP A 65 21.89 -0.18 2.87
CA ASP A 65 22.79 0.23 3.95
C ASP A 65 22.05 1.01 5.06
N THR A 66 21.24 2.00 4.67
CA THR A 66 20.49 2.86 5.59
C THR A 66 18.98 2.69 5.51
N ASP A 67 18.50 2.00 4.49
CA ASP A 67 17.10 2.02 4.08
C ASP A 67 16.54 0.60 3.92
N THR A 68 15.22 0.48 3.99
CA THR A 68 14.52 -0.78 3.68
C THR A 68 13.47 -0.55 2.62
N VAL A 69 13.38 -1.44 1.63
CA VAL A 69 12.34 -1.40 0.60
C VAL A 69 11.47 -2.64 0.70
N TYR A 70 10.17 -2.43 0.72
CA TYR A 70 9.17 -3.48 0.81
C TYR A 70 8.35 -3.56 -0.48
N LEU A 71 8.00 -4.77 -0.88
CA LEU A 71 7.11 -5.06 -2.01
C LEU A 71 5.94 -5.91 -1.56
N TRP A 72 4.75 -5.53 -2.00
CA TRP A 72 3.54 -6.34 -1.99
C TRP A 72 2.93 -6.37 -3.38
N THR A 73 2.16 -7.39 -3.67
CA THR A 73 1.25 -7.41 -4.81
C THR A 73 -0.19 -7.40 -4.29
N ILE A 74 -1.06 -6.60 -4.92
CA ILE A 74 -2.48 -6.60 -4.56
C ILE A 74 -3.06 -7.99 -4.85
N PRO A 75 -3.62 -8.68 -3.85
CA PRO A 75 -4.16 -10.02 -4.01
C PRO A 75 -5.58 -9.98 -4.60
N GLU A 76 -6.05 -11.13 -5.11
CA GLU A 76 -7.46 -11.32 -5.51
C GLU A 76 -8.41 -11.22 -4.31
N GLU A 77 -7.96 -11.65 -3.13
CA GLU A 77 -8.72 -11.60 -1.87
C GLU A 77 -7.88 -10.98 -0.76
N VAL A 78 -8.52 -10.19 0.11
CA VAL A 78 -7.84 -9.57 1.26
C VAL A 78 -7.27 -10.66 2.19
N PRO A 79 -5.97 -10.59 2.55
CA PRO A 79 -5.32 -11.60 3.37
C PRO A 79 -5.99 -11.79 4.74
N GLU A 80 -6.01 -13.03 5.23
CA GLU A 80 -6.57 -13.38 6.53
C GLU A 80 -5.93 -12.60 7.69
N SER A 81 -4.64 -12.27 7.58
CA SER A 81 -3.91 -11.48 8.57
C SER A 81 -4.50 -10.08 8.80
N LEU A 82 -5.34 -9.59 7.89
CA LEU A 82 -6.03 -8.30 7.97
C LEU A 82 -7.49 -8.40 8.41
N ARG A 83 -8.09 -9.60 8.48
CA ARG A 83 -9.53 -9.75 8.80
C ARG A 83 -9.90 -9.13 10.15
N GLY A 84 -9.01 -9.15 11.14
CA GLY A 84 -9.27 -8.56 12.46
C GLY A 84 -9.20 -7.03 12.52
N GLU A 85 -8.69 -6.33 11.50
CA GLU A 85 -8.58 -4.85 11.50
C GLU A 85 -9.63 -4.17 10.61
N LEU A 86 -10.42 -4.94 9.86
CA LEU A 86 -11.51 -4.40 9.03
C LEU A 86 -12.85 -4.35 9.78
N TYR A 87 -12.92 -4.87 11.01
CA TYR A 87 -14.13 -4.94 11.84
C TYR A 87 -13.99 -4.38 13.26
N ASP A 88 -12.80 -3.87 13.64
CA ASP A 88 -12.49 -3.48 15.03
C ASP A 88 -12.61 -1.96 15.30
N ASP A 89 -13.24 -1.22 14.37
CA ASP A 89 -13.59 0.20 14.52
C ASP A 89 -15.09 0.40 14.86
N GLN A 90 -15.71 -0.52 15.63
CA GLN A 90 -17.00 -0.27 16.31
C GLN A 90 -16.82 0.06 17.79
#